data_AF-A0A2T7AXF3-F1
#
_entry.id   AF-A0A2T7AXF3-F1
#
_cell.length_a   1.000
_cell.length_b   1.000
_cell.length_c   1.000
_cell.angle_alpha   90.00
_cell.angle_beta   90.00
_cell.angle_gamma   90.00
#
_symmetry.space_group_name_H-M   'P 1'
#
loop_
_entity.id
_entity.type
_entity.pdbx_description
1 polymer ?
#
loop_
_entity_poly.entity_id
_entity_poly.type
_entity_poly.pdbx_seq_one_letter_code
_entity_poly.pdbx_strand_id
1 'polypeptide(L)'
;TDATPAKPGEKYSQYLWGYDAAGQVTKAVGPQKEERFFWDAAGNRTEAHRNPVWHNLLLRLDGLKLDYDGFGRLIQRRDKSGVIQQFAYDDEQRVKEITFTGHAEFKKVEYRYDPLGRRTHKTLGRYNDPQPETIRFDWQGLQLAGEQSDHEPDHYVQYVYTEGSYELLARVDSIFDDCEIYWYHTELNGLPERVTDADGQTVWRGQFSTWGETERELSVPQWQVPQNLRFQGQYLDRESGLHYNLFRYYDPVAGRYTQMDPIGLAGGINTYSYVGDPLVWVDPLGLSTKP
;
A
#
# COMPACT_ATOMS: atom_id res chain seq x y z
N THR A 1 30.11 12.82 4.35
CA THR A 1 30.34 14.28 4.22
C THR A 1 29.40 14.81 3.17
N ASP A 2 28.36 15.47 3.64
CA ASP A 2 27.28 16.02 2.82
C ASP A 2 27.83 17.17 1.96
N ALA A 3 27.91 16.95 0.65
CA ALA A 3 28.45 17.95 -0.28
C ALA A 3 27.42 19.07 -0.41
N THR A 4 27.80 20.28 0.00
CA THR A 4 26.98 21.48 -0.17
C THR A 4 26.69 21.70 -1.66
N PRO A 5 25.42 21.76 -2.11
CA PRO A 5 25.10 21.88 -3.52
C PRO A 5 25.55 23.24 -4.08
N ALA A 6 26.04 23.23 -5.32
CA ALA A 6 26.76 24.34 -5.92
C ALA A 6 25.85 25.50 -6.38
N LYS A 7 24.53 25.31 -6.41
CA LYS A 7 23.55 26.35 -6.76
C LYS A 7 22.32 26.31 -5.84
N PRO A 8 21.71 27.46 -5.49
CA PRO A 8 20.53 27.51 -4.61
C PRO A 8 19.32 26.69 -5.09
N GLY A 9 19.19 26.48 -6.40
CA GLY A 9 18.12 25.69 -7.01
C GLY A 9 18.28 24.17 -6.93
N GLU A 10 19.44 23.66 -6.50
CA GLU A 10 19.69 22.22 -6.32
C GLU A 10 19.34 21.71 -4.92
N LYS A 11 18.95 22.61 -3.99
CA LYS A 11 18.71 22.28 -2.59
C LYS A 11 17.24 21.96 -2.27
N TYR A 12 16.34 22.19 -3.22
CA TYR A 12 14.90 22.03 -3.02
C TYR A 12 14.29 21.26 -4.18
N SER A 13 13.59 20.16 -3.88
CA SER A 13 12.63 19.56 -4.81
C SER A 13 11.31 20.33 -4.71
N GLN A 14 10.71 20.63 -5.86
CA GLN A 14 9.39 21.25 -5.93
C GLN A 14 8.41 20.27 -6.56
N TYR A 15 7.22 20.19 -5.96
CA TYR A 15 6.07 19.48 -6.51
C TYR A 15 4.95 20.48 -6.79
N LEU A 16 4.33 20.36 -7.96
CA LEU A 16 3.16 21.14 -8.36
C LEU A 16 1.96 20.22 -8.52
N TRP A 17 0.90 20.53 -7.78
CA TRP A 17 -0.34 19.78 -7.76
C TRP A 17 -1.46 20.59 -8.42
N GLY A 18 -2.21 19.95 -9.31
CA GLY A 18 -3.37 20.52 -9.97
C GLY A 18 -4.65 19.82 -9.53
N TYR A 19 -5.72 20.59 -9.32
CA TYR A 19 -6.99 20.09 -8.81
C TYR A 19 -8.15 20.56 -9.69
N ASP A 20 -9.22 19.76 -9.73
CA ASP A 20 -10.50 20.23 -10.26
C ASP A 20 -11.35 20.91 -9.17
N ALA A 21 -12.54 21.39 -9.53
CA ALA A 21 -13.44 22.08 -8.62
C ALA A 21 -14.04 21.17 -7.52
N ALA A 22 -13.92 19.84 -7.67
CA ALA A 22 -14.34 18.87 -6.66
C ALA A 22 -13.20 18.51 -5.69
N GLY A 23 -12.02 19.13 -5.83
CA GLY A 23 -10.85 18.86 -5.00
C GLY A 23 -10.11 17.59 -5.38
N GLN A 24 -10.38 17.01 -6.55
CA GLN A 24 -9.71 15.81 -7.02
C GLN A 24 -8.39 16.18 -7.70
N VAL A 25 -7.33 15.43 -7.40
CA VAL A 25 -6.02 15.63 -8.04
C VAL A 25 -6.14 15.32 -9.53
N THR A 26 -5.79 16.27 -10.39
CA THR A 26 -5.79 16.13 -11.86
C THR A 26 -4.38 16.07 -12.43
N LYS A 27 -3.39 16.57 -11.69
CA LYS A 27 -2.00 16.62 -12.12
C LYS A 27 -1.05 16.60 -10.92
N ALA A 28 0.04 15.84 -11.03
CA ALA A 28 1.17 15.91 -10.12
C ALA A 28 2.45 16.07 -10.94
N VAL A 29 3.20 17.16 -10.72
CA VAL A 29 4.47 17.42 -11.42
C VAL A 29 5.58 17.47 -10.39
N GLY A 30 6.44 16.47 -10.41
CA GLY A 30 7.66 16.42 -9.62
C GLY A 30 8.91 16.66 -10.49
N PRO A 31 10.11 16.66 -9.89
CA PRO A 31 11.37 16.93 -10.61
C PRO A 31 11.70 15.93 -11.72
N GLN A 32 11.21 14.69 -11.62
CA GLN A 32 11.54 13.58 -12.53
C GLN A 32 10.34 13.02 -13.30
N LYS A 33 9.11 13.38 -12.90
CA LYS A 33 7.88 12.76 -13.42
C LYS A 33 6.73 13.75 -13.45
N GLU A 34 5.88 13.62 -14.47
CA GLU A 34 4.56 14.23 -14.52
C GLU A 34 3.49 13.13 -14.60
N GLU A 35 2.50 13.20 -13.72
CA GLU A 35 1.32 12.34 -13.71
C GLU A 35 0.06 13.16 -14.00
N ARG A 36 -0.89 12.54 -14.71
CA ARG A 36 -2.18 13.14 -15.05
C ARG A 36 -3.29 12.18 -14.71
N PHE A 37 -4.35 12.71 -14.12
CA PHE A 37 -5.49 11.94 -13.66
C PHE A 37 -6.77 12.52 -14.23
N PHE A 38 -7.70 11.64 -14.54
CA PHE A 38 -9.00 11.97 -15.07
C PHE A 38 -10.06 11.25 -14.24
N TRP A 39 -11.21 11.89 -14.14
CA TRP A 39 -12.28 11.45 -13.27
C TRP A 39 -13.62 11.51 -13.99
N ASP A 40 -14.48 10.54 -13.72
CA ASP A 40 -15.89 10.64 -14.07
C ASP A 40 -16.67 11.46 -13.02
N ALA A 41 -17.95 11.71 -13.29
CA ALA A 41 -18.81 12.49 -12.39
C ALA A 41 -19.06 11.82 -11.02
N ALA A 42 -18.76 10.52 -10.88
CA ALA A 42 -18.89 9.77 -9.63
C ALA A 42 -17.56 9.66 -8.87
N GLY A 43 -16.50 10.33 -9.33
CA GLY A 43 -15.18 10.32 -8.68
C GLY A 43 -14.40 9.02 -8.90
N ASN A 44 -14.69 8.26 -9.96
CA ASN A 44 -13.84 7.15 -10.36
C ASN A 44 -12.69 7.65 -11.23
N ARG A 45 -11.48 7.14 -11.00
CA ARG A 45 -10.35 7.36 -11.92
C ARG A 45 -10.65 6.73 -13.27
N THR A 46 -10.35 7.47 -14.33
CA THR A 46 -10.55 7.06 -15.73
C THR A 46 -9.34 7.42 -16.58
N GLU A 47 -9.37 7.00 -17.84
CA GLU A 47 -8.48 7.55 -18.87
C GLU A 47 -8.99 8.93 -19.34
N ALA A 48 -8.25 9.56 -20.26
CA ALA A 48 -8.48 10.94 -20.73
C ALA A 48 -9.89 11.23 -21.26
N HIS A 49 -10.56 10.21 -21.78
CA HIS A 49 -11.90 10.32 -22.37
C HIS A 49 -13.03 10.35 -21.31
N ARG A 50 -12.73 10.09 -20.03
CA ARG A 50 -13.68 10.19 -18.89
C ARG A 50 -14.96 9.36 -19.06
N ASN A 51 -14.82 8.13 -19.55
CA ASN A 51 -15.97 7.25 -19.70
C ASN A 51 -16.56 6.93 -18.31
N PRO A 52 -17.90 6.98 -18.16
CA PRO A 52 -18.53 6.63 -16.89
C PRO A 52 -18.17 5.21 -16.44
N VAL A 53 -17.80 5.06 -15.18
CA VAL A 53 -17.59 3.76 -14.55
C VAL A 53 -18.91 3.30 -13.95
N TRP A 54 -19.59 2.40 -14.66
CA TRP A 54 -20.89 1.88 -14.25
C TRP A 54 -20.81 1.16 -12.90
N HIS A 55 -21.75 1.49 -12.00
CA HIS A 55 -21.82 0.96 -10.63
C HIS A 55 -20.54 1.15 -9.80
N ASN A 56 -19.67 2.09 -10.18
CA ASN A 56 -18.32 2.24 -9.62
C ASN A 56 -17.46 0.95 -9.73
N LEU A 57 -17.76 0.05 -10.67
CA LEU A 57 -16.98 -1.16 -10.95
C LEU A 57 -15.99 -0.87 -12.08
N LEU A 58 -14.79 -0.43 -11.72
CA LEU A 58 -13.75 -0.08 -12.68
C LEU A 58 -13.27 -1.34 -13.40
N LEU A 59 -13.53 -1.47 -14.70
CA LEU A 59 -13.13 -2.66 -15.45
C LEU A 59 -11.71 -2.55 -16.04
N ARG A 60 -11.24 -1.33 -16.35
CA ARG A 60 -9.94 -1.09 -16.97
C ARG A 60 -9.38 0.29 -16.63
N LEU A 61 -8.08 0.38 -16.41
CA LEU A 61 -7.33 1.62 -16.23
C LEU A 61 -5.83 1.36 -16.41
N ASP A 62 -5.10 2.17 -17.18
CA ASP A 62 -3.63 2.12 -17.25
C ASP A 62 -3.04 0.70 -17.51
N GLY A 63 -3.70 -0.08 -18.36
CA GLY A 63 -3.33 -1.47 -18.68
C GLY A 63 -3.86 -2.54 -17.71
N LEU A 64 -4.43 -2.12 -16.59
CA LEU A 64 -5.16 -2.97 -15.65
C LEU A 64 -6.47 -3.48 -16.26
N LYS A 65 -6.83 -4.73 -15.97
CA LYS A 65 -8.15 -5.31 -16.24
C LYS A 65 -8.67 -5.97 -14.97
N LEU A 66 -9.91 -5.67 -14.62
CA LEU A 66 -10.54 -6.05 -13.36
C LEU A 66 -11.89 -6.71 -13.63
N ASP A 67 -12.19 -7.77 -12.90
CA ASP A 67 -13.48 -8.45 -12.91
C ASP A 67 -14.00 -8.61 -11.47
N TYR A 68 -15.31 -8.46 -11.28
CA TYR A 68 -15.97 -8.45 -9.98
C TYR A 68 -17.04 -9.53 -9.90
N ASP A 69 -17.33 -10.02 -8.68
CA ASP A 69 -18.49 -10.87 -8.43
C ASP A 69 -19.78 -10.05 -8.24
N GLY A 70 -20.90 -10.75 -8.01
CA GLY A 70 -22.21 -10.14 -7.78
C GLY A 70 -22.31 -9.32 -6.48
N PHE A 71 -21.34 -9.43 -5.57
CA PHE A 71 -21.22 -8.59 -4.37
C PHE A 71 -20.30 -7.38 -4.61
N GLY A 72 -19.79 -7.18 -5.83
CA GLY A 72 -18.88 -6.09 -6.14
C GLY A 72 -17.47 -6.29 -5.59
N ARG A 73 -17.07 -7.51 -5.24
CA ARG A 73 -15.71 -7.82 -4.78
C ARG A 73 -14.85 -8.23 -5.97
N LEU A 74 -13.62 -7.74 -6.02
CA LEU A 74 -12.69 -8.06 -7.10
C LEU A 74 -12.38 -9.57 -7.09
N ILE A 75 -12.67 -10.29 -8.18
CA ILE A 75 -12.37 -11.72 -8.30
C ILE A 75 -11.21 -12.01 -9.24
N GLN A 76 -10.89 -11.09 -10.14
CA GLN A 76 -9.73 -11.21 -11.01
C GLN A 76 -9.10 -9.84 -11.28
N ARG A 77 -7.79 -9.78 -11.18
CA ARG A 77 -6.96 -8.63 -11.56
C ARG A 77 -5.90 -9.08 -12.54
N ARG A 78 -5.78 -8.39 -13.67
CA ARG A 78 -4.67 -8.57 -14.60
C ARG A 78 -3.92 -7.26 -14.78
N ASP A 79 -2.64 -7.27 -14.46
CA ASP A 79 -1.79 -6.09 -14.61
C ASP A 79 -1.25 -5.94 -16.05
N LYS A 80 -0.53 -4.84 -16.29
CA LYS A 80 0.08 -4.50 -17.58
C LYS A 80 1.14 -5.50 -18.05
N SER A 81 1.75 -6.26 -17.13
CA SER A 81 2.72 -7.32 -17.45
C SER A 81 2.06 -8.63 -17.86
N GLY A 82 0.75 -8.75 -17.63
CA GLY A 82 -0.05 -9.93 -17.97
C GLY A 82 -0.21 -10.92 -16.83
N VAL A 83 0.35 -10.65 -15.65
CA VAL A 83 0.13 -11.46 -14.43
C VAL A 83 -1.34 -11.38 -14.06
N ILE A 84 -1.93 -12.55 -13.80
CA ILE A 84 -3.32 -12.70 -13.37
C ILE A 84 -3.32 -13.09 -11.90
N GLN A 85 -4.10 -12.35 -11.12
CA GLN A 85 -4.41 -12.62 -9.72
C GLN A 85 -5.88 -13.00 -9.62
N GLN A 86 -6.18 -14.15 -9.02
CA GLN A 86 -7.55 -14.60 -8.76
C GLN A 86 -7.82 -14.60 -7.26
N PHE A 87 -8.90 -13.95 -6.84
CA PHE A 87 -9.19 -13.69 -5.44
C PHE A 87 -10.29 -14.62 -4.94
N ALA A 88 -10.09 -15.19 -3.76
CA ALA A 88 -11.13 -15.90 -3.02
C ALA A 88 -11.39 -15.20 -1.68
N TYR A 89 -12.65 -15.26 -1.24
CA TYR A 89 -13.13 -14.57 -0.04
C TYR A 89 -13.59 -15.57 1.03
N ASP A 90 -13.49 -15.18 2.29
CA ASP A 90 -14.14 -15.86 3.41
C ASP A 90 -15.62 -15.44 3.55
N ASP A 91 -16.29 -16.01 4.55
CA ASP A 91 -17.72 -15.80 4.79
C ASP A 91 -18.00 -14.38 5.33
N GLU A 92 -17.00 -13.71 5.89
CA GLU A 92 -17.01 -12.30 6.28
C GLU A 92 -16.59 -11.34 5.15
N GLN A 93 -16.49 -11.84 3.90
CA GLN A 93 -16.14 -11.07 2.71
C GLN A 93 -14.72 -10.49 2.71
N ARG A 94 -13.77 -11.08 3.43
CA ARG A 94 -12.36 -10.71 3.41
C ARG A 94 -11.59 -11.60 2.45
N VAL A 95 -10.56 -11.04 1.78
CA VAL A 95 -9.69 -11.83 0.89
C VAL A 95 -8.97 -12.89 1.71
N LYS A 96 -9.24 -14.18 1.45
CA LYS A 96 -8.61 -15.30 2.15
C LYS A 96 -7.51 -15.98 1.34
N GLU A 97 -7.54 -15.84 0.02
CA GLU A 97 -6.54 -16.41 -0.88
C GLU A 97 -6.42 -15.56 -2.14
N ILE A 98 -5.19 -15.43 -2.65
CA ILE A 98 -4.92 -14.97 -4.02
C ILE A 98 -4.07 -16.04 -4.70
N THR A 99 -4.49 -16.49 -5.87
CA THR A 99 -3.67 -17.37 -6.73
C THR A 99 -3.12 -16.58 -7.91
N PHE A 100 -1.89 -16.92 -8.31
CA PHE A 100 -1.15 -16.18 -9.32
C PHE A 100 -0.92 -17.04 -10.56
N THR A 101 -1.17 -16.48 -11.74
CA THR A 101 -0.81 -17.08 -13.03
C THR A 101 0.10 -16.12 -13.79
N GLY A 102 1.25 -16.61 -14.24
CA GLY A 102 2.25 -15.81 -14.96
C GLY A 102 3.16 -14.97 -14.04
N HIS A 103 2.98 -15.03 -12.72
CA HIS A 103 3.88 -14.40 -11.76
C HIS A 103 5.20 -15.16 -11.71
N ALA A 104 6.34 -14.45 -11.63
CA ALA A 104 7.67 -15.07 -11.72
C ALA A 104 8.01 -15.94 -10.49
N GLU A 105 7.52 -15.54 -9.31
CA GLU A 105 7.92 -16.12 -8.02
C GLU A 105 6.79 -16.83 -7.24
N PHE A 106 5.69 -16.10 -6.97
CA PHE A 106 4.58 -16.60 -6.17
C PHE A 106 3.57 -17.42 -7.00
N LYS A 107 3.08 -18.51 -6.39
CA LYS A 107 1.99 -19.35 -6.92
C LYS A 107 0.64 -19.02 -6.26
N LYS A 108 0.68 -18.73 -4.96
CA LYS A 108 -0.49 -18.34 -4.16
C LYS A 108 -0.06 -17.67 -2.86
N VAL A 109 -1.01 -16.99 -2.22
CA VAL A 109 -0.94 -16.55 -0.83
C VAL A 109 -2.27 -16.79 -0.15
N GLU A 110 -2.23 -17.23 1.10
CA GLU A 110 -3.40 -17.42 1.96
C GLU A 110 -3.34 -16.46 3.15
N TYR A 111 -4.49 -15.93 3.56
CA TYR A 111 -4.62 -14.98 4.66
C TYR A 111 -5.56 -15.50 5.73
N ARG A 112 -5.25 -15.19 7.00
CA ARG A 112 -6.12 -15.48 8.14
C ARG A 112 -6.32 -14.25 8.99
N TYR A 113 -7.52 -14.14 9.55
CA TYR A 113 -7.96 -12.98 10.31
C TYR A 113 -8.51 -13.40 11.66
N ASP A 114 -8.43 -12.50 12.62
CA ASP A 114 -9.14 -12.65 13.89
C ASP A 114 -10.58 -12.11 13.81
N PRO A 115 -11.39 -12.26 14.87
CA PRO A 115 -12.77 -11.74 14.89
C PRO A 115 -12.90 -10.21 14.80
N LEU A 116 -11.82 -9.45 15.04
CA LEU A 116 -11.81 -7.99 14.89
C LEU A 116 -11.49 -7.56 13.45
N GLY A 117 -11.20 -8.50 12.55
CA GLY A 117 -10.84 -8.23 11.16
C GLY A 117 -9.33 -8.03 10.93
N ARG A 118 -8.51 -8.18 11.97
CA ARG A 118 -7.06 -8.00 11.87
C ARG A 118 -6.43 -9.23 11.25
N ARG A 119 -5.57 -9.04 10.25
CA ARG A 119 -4.83 -10.15 9.64
C ARG A 119 -3.81 -10.68 10.64
N THR A 120 -3.95 -11.95 11.03
CA THR A 120 -3.05 -12.60 12.00
C THR A 120 -1.83 -13.20 11.34
N HIS A 121 -1.96 -13.68 10.10
CA HIS A 121 -0.84 -14.16 9.30
C HIS A 121 -1.18 -14.22 7.82
N LYS A 122 -0.13 -14.30 7.01
CA LYS A 122 -0.16 -14.74 5.62
C LYS A 122 0.77 -15.92 5.40
N THR A 123 0.39 -16.82 4.50
CA THR A 123 1.21 -17.98 4.12
C THR A 123 1.47 -17.91 2.62
N LEU A 124 2.74 -17.69 2.26
CA LEU A 124 3.22 -17.47 0.91
C LEU A 124 3.65 -18.80 0.28
N GLY A 125 3.05 -19.14 -0.85
CA GLY A 125 3.49 -20.24 -1.69
C GLY A 125 4.33 -19.74 -2.86
N ARG A 126 5.58 -20.22 -2.98
CA ARG A 126 6.46 -19.94 -4.13
C ARG A 126 6.55 -21.15 -5.06
N TYR A 127 6.90 -20.93 -6.34
CA TYR A 127 7.09 -22.03 -7.29
C TYR A 127 8.34 -22.87 -7.00
N ASN A 128 9.43 -22.19 -6.61
CA ASN A 128 10.73 -22.81 -6.39
C ASN A 128 10.97 -23.21 -4.93
N ASP A 129 9.98 -23.01 -4.05
CA ASP A 129 10.05 -23.41 -2.65
C ASP A 129 8.96 -24.43 -2.32
N PRO A 130 9.31 -25.66 -1.93
CA PRO A 130 8.33 -26.64 -1.47
C PRO A 130 7.73 -26.26 -0.11
N GLN A 131 8.44 -25.51 0.72
CA GLN A 131 7.94 -25.06 2.02
C GLN A 131 7.31 -23.67 1.87
N PRO A 132 6.06 -23.47 2.32
CA PRO A 132 5.48 -22.14 2.34
C PRO A 132 6.06 -21.32 3.49
N GLU A 133 6.24 -20.03 3.25
CA GLU A 133 6.67 -19.07 4.27
C GLU A 133 5.45 -18.49 4.98
N THR A 134 5.41 -18.53 6.31
CA THR A 134 4.35 -17.89 7.09
C THR A 134 4.86 -16.63 7.78
N ILE A 135 4.25 -15.49 7.45
CA ILE A 135 4.49 -14.22 8.13
C ILE A 135 3.33 -13.99 9.11
N ARG A 136 3.64 -13.90 10.40
CA ARG A 136 2.70 -13.60 11.48
C ARG A 136 2.71 -12.11 11.80
N PHE A 137 1.57 -11.58 12.21
CA PHE A 137 1.36 -10.17 12.50
C PHE A 137 0.87 -9.98 13.92
N ASP A 138 1.49 -9.05 14.64
CA ASP A 138 1.08 -8.63 15.98
C ASP A 138 0.39 -7.27 15.93
N TRP A 139 -0.55 -7.06 16.85
CA TRP A 139 -1.45 -5.91 16.81
C TRP A 139 -1.60 -5.26 18.17
N GLN A 140 -1.52 -3.92 18.20
CA GLN A 140 -1.91 -3.09 19.33
C GLN A 140 -3.24 -2.40 18.99
N GLY A 141 -4.35 -2.90 19.55
CA GLY A 141 -5.68 -2.46 19.11
C GLY A 141 -5.88 -2.75 17.62
N LEU A 142 -6.14 -1.71 16.81
CA LEU A 142 -6.28 -1.77 15.34
C LEU A 142 -5.03 -1.27 14.60
N GLN A 143 -3.88 -1.18 15.27
CA GLN A 143 -2.61 -0.77 14.69
C GLN A 143 -1.66 -1.96 14.62
N LEU A 144 -1.04 -2.17 13.45
CA LEU A 144 -0.09 -3.25 13.23
C LEU A 144 1.18 -2.96 14.03
N ALA A 145 1.46 -3.78 15.04
CA ALA A 145 2.55 -3.58 15.98
C ALA A 145 3.84 -4.28 15.56
N GLY A 146 3.75 -5.37 14.79
CA GLY A 146 4.94 -6.09 14.36
C GLY A 146 4.67 -7.23 13.39
N GLU A 147 5.76 -7.82 12.90
CA GLU A 147 5.71 -9.01 12.06
C GLU A 147 6.91 -9.93 12.25
N GLN A 148 6.71 -11.21 11.95
CA GLN A 148 7.73 -12.25 12.02
C GLN A 148 7.53 -13.29 10.92
N SER A 149 8.62 -13.66 10.24
CA SER A 149 8.63 -14.79 9.29
C SER A 149 9.10 -16.07 9.99
N ASP A 150 8.48 -17.20 9.69
CA ASP A 150 8.95 -18.51 10.15
C ASP A 150 10.23 -19.00 9.43
N HIS A 151 10.62 -18.34 8.34
CA HIS A 151 11.92 -18.55 7.69
C HIS A 151 13.07 -17.88 8.45
N GLU A 152 12.78 -16.83 9.22
CA GLU A 152 13.73 -16.11 10.07
C GLU A 152 13.15 -16.01 11.51
N PRO A 153 13.02 -17.14 12.23
CA PRO A 153 12.28 -17.20 13.49
C PRO A 153 12.94 -16.40 14.63
N ASP A 154 14.23 -16.08 14.49
CA ASP A 154 14.97 -15.27 15.46
C ASP A 154 14.92 -13.77 15.12
N HIS A 155 14.34 -13.39 13.98
CA HIS A 155 14.15 -12.01 13.56
C HIS A 155 12.73 -11.56 13.89
N TYR A 156 12.59 -10.38 14.49
CA TYR A 156 11.30 -9.79 14.81
C TYR A 156 11.30 -8.30 14.49
N VAL A 157 10.24 -7.83 13.83
CA VAL A 157 10.07 -6.43 13.45
C VAL A 157 8.97 -5.81 14.29
N GLN A 158 9.25 -4.69 14.94
CA GLN A 158 8.27 -3.87 15.64
C GLN A 158 8.11 -2.51 14.96
N TYR A 159 6.87 -2.05 14.87
CA TYR A 159 6.50 -0.76 14.31
C TYR A 159 6.06 0.20 15.43
N VAL A 160 6.69 1.37 15.48
CA VAL A 160 6.41 2.43 16.44
C VAL A 160 5.82 3.62 15.69
N TYR A 161 4.72 4.15 16.19
CA TYR A 161 3.95 5.22 15.56
C TYR A 161 3.94 6.48 16.44
N THR A 162 3.61 7.62 15.84
CA THR A 162 3.37 8.84 16.60
C THR A 162 2.08 8.72 17.43
N GLU A 163 2.02 9.44 18.55
CA GLU A 163 0.94 9.28 19.52
C GLU A 163 -0.44 9.54 18.90
N GLY A 164 -1.35 8.58 19.06
CA GLY A 164 -2.73 8.70 18.58
C GLY A 164 -2.91 8.68 17.06
N SER A 165 -1.88 8.30 16.29
CA SER A 165 -1.90 8.29 14.83
C SER A 165 -1.50 6.93 14.26
N TYR A 166 -1.55 6.82 12.93
CA TYR A 166 -1.01 5.70 12.15
C TYR A 166 0.25 6.09 11.36
N GLU A 167 0.79 7.28 11.62
CA GLU A 167 2.04 7.76 11.04
C GLU A 167 3.23 7.10 11.74
N LEU A 168 4.16 6.60 10.93
CA LEU A 168 5.32 5.88 11.41
C LEU A 168 6.37 6.81 12.00
N LEU A 169 6.89 6.41 13.16
CA LEU A 169 7.96 7.12 13.85
C LEU A 169 9.28 6.34 13.75
N ALA A 170 9.25 5.08 14.17
CA ALA A 170 10.43 4.23 14.22
C ALA A 170 10.07 2.77 13.99
N ARG A 171 11.10 1.97 13.74
CA ARG A 171 11.02 0.53 13.63
C ARG A 171 12.14 -0.08 14.45
N VAL A 172 11.86 -1.18 15.13
CA VAL A 172 12.84 -1.92 15.92
C VAL A 172 12.97 -3.31 15.35
N ASP A 173 14.18 -3.66 14.91
CA ASP A 173 14.50 -4.99 14.40
C ASP A 173 15.28 -5.72 15.48
N SER A 174 14.69 -6.78 16.02
CA SER A 174 15.32 -7.66 17.00
C SER A 174 15.84 -8.91 16.32
N ILE A 175 17.09 -9.28 16.60
CA ILE A 175 17.72 -10.50 16.13
C ILE A 175 18.34 -11.18 17.35
N PHE A 176 17.78 -12.32 17.78
CA PHE A 176 18.11 -12.93 19.07
C PHE A 176 17.97 -11.93 20.24
N ASP A 177 19.07 -11.63 20.94
CA ASP A 177 19.12 -10.68 22.06
C ASP A 177 19.51 -9.26 21.63
N ASP A 178 19.89 -9.07 20.37
CA ASP A 178 20.28 -7.77 19.82
C ASP A 178 19.07 -7.04 19.24
N CYS A 179 19.09 -5.71 19.32
CA CYS A 179 18.07 -4.88 18.71
C CYS A 179 18.68 -3.63 18.07
N GLU A 180 18.16 -3.29 16.90
CA GLU A 180 18.52 -2.07 16.17
C GLU A 180 17.27 -1.23 15.96
N ILE A 181 17.43 0.09 16.11
CA ILE A 181 16.35 1.05 15.91
C ILE A 181 16.61 1.80 14.62
N TYR A 182 15.53 1.97 13.85
CA TYR A 182 15.50 2.70 12.59
C TYR A 182 14.43 3.77 12.64
N TRP A 183 14.67 4.93 12.04
CA TRP A 183 13.77 6.09 12.07
C TRP A 183 13.17 6.35 10.70
N TYR A 184 11.85 6.52 10.66
CA TYR A 184 11.13 6.87 9.45
C TYR A 184 11.19 8.37 9.16
N HIS A 185 11.25 8.69 7.87
CA HIS A 185 11.02 10.02 7.32
C HIS A 185 9.86 9.90 6.35
N THR A 186 8.72 10.48 6.71
CA THR A 186 7.45 10.35 6.00
C THR A 186 7.15 11.60 5.16
N GLU A 187 6.33 11.41 4.12
CA GLU A 187 5.62 12.51 3.47
C GLU A 187 4.48 13.02 4.36
N LEU A 188 3.82 14.12 3.97
CA LEU A 188 2.73 14.75 4.74
C LEU A 188 1.57 13.80 5.06
N ASN A 189 1.29 12.86 4.16
CA ASN A 189 0.27 11.82 4.32
C ASN A 189 0.75 10.59 5.11
N GLY A 190 1.97 10.62 5.66
CA GLY A 190 2.57 9.52 6.40
C GLY A 190 3.20 8.42 5.55
N LEU A 191 3.26 8.55 4.22
CA LEU A 191 3.95 7.59 3.34
C LEU A 191 5.47 7.62 3.61
N PRO A 192 6.11 6.48 3.95
CA PRO A 192 7.55 6.46 4.21
C PRO A 192 8.39 6.76 2.96
N GLU A 193 9.13 7.87 2.92
CA GLU A 193 10.07 8.17 1.83
C GLU A 193 11.46 7.58 2.11
N ARG A 194 11.89 7.59 3.37
CA ARG A 194 13.24 7.21 3.78
C ARG A 194 13.27 6.62 5.17
N VAL A 195 14.25 5.75 5.41
CA VAL A 195 14.56 5.22 6.74
C VAL A 195 16.05 5.37 7.03
N THR A 196 16.39 5.77 8.25
CA THR A 196 17.77 5.97 8.71
C THR A 196 18.11 5.12 9.92
N ASP A 197 19.39 4.77 10.06
CA ASP A 197 19.94 4.14 11.27
C ASP A 197 20.27 5.16 12.37
N ALA A 198 20.91 4.69 13.45
CA ALA A 198 21.25 5.50 14.63
C ALA A 198 22.32 6.57 14.35
N ASP A 199 23.14 6.37 13.31
CA ASP A 199 24.14 7.34 12.86
C ASP A 199 23.56 8.33 11.83
N GLY A 200 22.25 8.24 11.54
CA GLY A 200 21.55 9.06 10.57
C GLY A 200 21.85 8.68 9.11
N GLN A 201 22.49 7.53 8.86
CA GLN A 201 22.72 7.06 7.50
C GLN A 201 21.43 6.49 6.91
N THR A 202 21.22 6.77 5.63
CA THR A 202 20.05 6.22 4.92
C THR A 202 20.27 4.75 4.62
N VAL A 203 19.42 3.91 5.20
CA VAL A 203 19.46 2.47 4.99
C VAL A 203 18.43 2.02 3.95
N TRP A 204 17.32 2.76 3.78
CA TRP A 204 16.32 2.52 2.72
C TRP A 204 15.70 3.82 2.23
N ARG A 205 15.28 3.82 0.97
CA ARG A 205 14.52 4.89 0.33
C ARG A 205 13.47 4.32 -0.63
N GLY A 206 12.26 4.84 -0.57
CA GLY A 206 11.17 4.53 -1.50
C GLY A 206 10.93 5.67 -2.49
N GLN A 207 10.44 5.31 -3.67
CA GLN A 207 9.86 6.22 -4.65
C GLN A 207 8.50 5.67 -5.07
N PHE A 208 7.49 6.54 -5.04
CA PHE A 208 6.10 6.14 -5.22
C PHE A 208 5.38 7.01 -6.25
N SER A 209 4.35 6.44 -6.87
CA SER A 209 3.37 7.23 -7.60
C SER A 209 2.51 8.05 -6.64
N THR A 210 1.76 9.02 -7.16
CA THR A 210 0.76 9.79 -6.40
C THR A 210 -0.20 8.90 -5.57
N TRP A 211 -0.49 7.70 -6.07
CA TRP A 211 -1.43 6.75 -5.45
C TRP A 211 -0.73 5.66 -4.64
N GLY A 212 0.55 5.81 -4.34
CA GLY A 212 1.32 4.91 -3.48
C GLY A 212 1.86 3.67 -4.18
N GLU A 213 1.79 3.58 -5.52
CA GLU A 213 2.41 2.46 -6.25
C GLU A 213 3.92 2.54 -6.06
N THR A 214 4.54 1.46 -5.61
CA THR A 214 5.99 1.42 -5.42
C THR A 214 6.67 1.36 -6.79
N GLU A 215 7.34 2.45 -7.17
CA GLU A 215 8.08 2.53 -8.44
C GLU A 215 9.50 2.02 -8.29
N ARG A 216 10.11 2.35 -7.14
CA ARG A 216 11.48 1.97 -6.83
C ARG A 216 11.70 1.92 -5.32
N GLU A 217 12.47 0.94 -4.88
CA GLU A 217 13.05 0.89 -3.55
C GLU A 217 14.56 0.74 -3.67
N LEU A 218 15.28 1.43 -2.79
CA LEU A 218 16.72 1.35 -2.65
C LEU A 218 17.02 0.97 -1.21
N SER A 219 17.78 -0.09 -0.97
CA SER A 219 18.27 -0.47 0.35
C SER A 219 19.77 -0.73 0.32
N VAL A 220 20.43 -0.51 1.45
CA VAL A 220 21.82 -0.94 1.64
C VAL A 220 21.88 -2.46 1.81
N PRO A 221 22.90 -3.16 1.29
CA PRO A 221 22.99 -4.63 1.36
C PRO A 221 22.91 -5.21 2.77
N GLN A 222 23.35 -4.45 3.77
CA GLN A 222 23.35 -4.86 5.18
C GLN A 222 21.93 -4.86 5.78
N TRP A 223 21.01 -4.07 5.23
CA TRP A 223 19.63 -4.08 5.70
C TRP A 223 18.84 -5.14 4.94
N GLN A 224 18.58 -6.24 5.63
CA GLN A 224 18.03 -7.45 5.01
C GLN A 224 16.50 -7.51 5.06
N VAL A 225 15.85 -6.65 5.85
CA VAL A 225 14.42 -6.77 6.07
C VAL A 225 13.64 -5.78 5.21
N PRO A 226 12.65 -6.24 4.43
CA PRO A 226 11.84 -5.35 3.60
C PRO A 226 11.08 -4.30 4.40
N GLN A 227 10.91 -3.12 3.81
CA GLN A 227 10.00 -2.10 4.29
C GLN A 227 8.64 -2.24 3.58
N ASN A 228 7.61 -2.66 4.31
CA ASN A 228 6.31 -2.97 3.72
C ASN A 228 5.24 -1.92 4.01
N LEU A 229 5.42 -1.02 4.97
CA LEU A 229 4.40 -0.02 5.29
C LEU A 229 4.30 1.05 4.20
N ARG A 230 3.07 1.53 3.98
CA ARG A 230 2.71 2.50 2.92
C ARG A 230 1.98 3.68 3.53
N PHE A 231 0.93 4.21 2.90
CA PHE A 231 0.10 5.24 3.55
C PHE A 231 -0.34 4.76 4.94
N GLN A 232 -0.71 5.70 5.81
CA GLN A 232 -1.14 5.39 7.17
C GLN A 232 -2.16 4.22 7.19
N GLY A 233 -1.85 3.18 7.98
CA GLY A 233 -2.65 1.95 8.11
C GLY A 233 -2.40 0.87 7.05
N GLN A 234 -1.60 1.14 6.02
CA GLN A 234 -1.40 0.25 4.89
C GLN A 234 -0.12 -0.59 4.98
N TYR A 235 -0.24 -1.85 4.60
CA TYR A 235 0.85 -2.82 4.46
C TYR A 235 0.92 -3.35 3.03
N LEU A 236 2.05 -3.18 2.35
CA LEU A 236 2.29 -3.73 1.01
C LEU A 236 2.45 -5.25 1.07
N ASP A 237 1.55 -5.94 0.40
CA ASP A 237 1.72 -7.34 0.04
C ASP A 237 2.47 -7.45 -1.27
N ARG A 238 3.79 -7.61 -1.16
CA ARG A 238 4.72 -7.68 -2.31
C ARG A 238 4.31 -8.72 -3.35
N GLU A 239 3.69 -9.81 -2.92
CA GLU A 239 3.22 -10.87 -3.81
C GLU A 239 2.08 -10.43 -4.75
N SER A 240 1.27 -9.46 -4.34
CA SER A 240 0.12 -8.97 -5.12
C SER A 240 0.32 -7.53 -5.63
N GLY A 241 1.21 -6.77 -5.00
CA GLY A 241 1.33 -5.33 -5.21
C GLY A 241 0.17 -4.52 -4.62
N LEU A 242 -0.79 -5.17 -3.94
CA LEU A 242 -1.87 -4.52 -3.22
C LEU A 242 -1.43 -4.12 -1.83
N HIS A 243 -2.11 -3.13 -1.25
CA HIS A 243 -1.90 -2.75 0.12
C HIS A 243 -3.05 -3.26 0.99
N TYR A 244 -2.76 -4.12 1.95
CA TYR A 244 -3.69 -4.47 3.01
C TYR A 244 -3.95 -3.24 3.88
N ASN A 245 -5.21 -2.81 3.97
CA ASN A 245 -5.66 -1.67 4.77
C ASN A 245 -6.80 -2.11 5.69
N LEU A 246 -6.45 -2.97 6.66
CA LEU A 246 -7.31 -3.54 7.69
C LEU A 246 -8.63 -4.17 7.18
N PHE A 247 -9.65 -3.36 6.93
CA PHE A 247 -10.97 -3.82 6.48
C PHE A 247 -11.10 -3.93 4.95
N ARG A 248 -10.12 -3.43 4.18
CA ARG A 248 -10.12 -3.49 2.71
C ARG A 248 -8.71 -3.71 2.14
N TYR A 249 -8.64 -4.16 0.88
CA TYR A 249 -7.41 -4.12 0.09
C TYR A 249 -7.44 -2.92 -0.85
N TYR A 250 -6.36 -2.17 -0.89
CA TYR A 250 -6.16 -1.01 -1.75
C TYR A 250 -5.28 -1.37 -2.95
N ASP A 251 -5.72 -1.03 -4.16
CA ASP A 251 -4.94 -1.17 -5.39
C ASP A 251 -4.30 0.17 -5.73
N PRO A 252 -2.98 0.35 -5.51
CA PRO A 252 -2.32 1.63 -5.76
C PRO A 252 -2.26 2.00 -7.25
N VAL A 253 -2.34 1.02 -8.16
CA VAL A 253 -2.39 1.30 -9.61
C VAL A 253 -3.73 1.95 -9.95
N ALA A 254 -4.83 1.36 -9.44
CA ALA A 254 -6.17 1.89 -9.64
C ALA A 254 -6.50 3.11 -8.77
N GLY A 255 -5.74 3.35 -7.69
CA GLY A 255 -5.99 4.41 -6.70
C GLY A 255 -7.30 4.21 -5.93
N ARG A 256 -7.70 2.96 -5.68
CA ARG A 256 -9.01 2.63 -5.09
C ARG A 256 -9.01 1.29 -4.37
N TYR A 257 -10.04 1.02 -3.57
CA TYR A 257 -10.23 -0.28 -2.92
C TYR A 257 -10.74 -1.36 -3.88
N THR A 258 -10.43 -2.62 -3.58
CA THR A 258 -10.83 -3.79 -4.38
C THR A 258 -12.26 -4.28 -4.07
N GLN A 259 -12.88 -3.75 -3.01
CA GLN A 259 -14.22 -4.10 -2.55
C GLN A 259 -14.94 -2.87 -2.01
N MET A 260 -16.27 -2.95 -1.96
CA MET A 260 -17.09 -1.87 -1.40
C MET A 260 -16.76 -1.62 0.07
N ASP A 261 -16.96 -0.38 0.50
CA ASP A 261 -16.89 0.01 1.89
C ASP A 261 -17.84 -0.82 2.78
N PRO A 262 -17.34 -1.54 3.79
CA PRO A 262 -18.18 -2.29 4.73
C PRO A 262 -19.20 -1.43 5.48
N ILE A 263 -18.94 -0.13 5.67
CA ILE A 263 -19.91 0.81 6.27
C ILE A 263 -20.78 1.52 5.20
N GLY A 264 -20.66 1.11 3.93
CA GLY A 264 -21.46 1.58 2.83
C GLY A 264 -21.36 3.10 2.62
N LEU A 265 -22.49 3.75 2.43
CA LEU A 265 -22.55 5.19 2.15
C LEU A 265 -22.11 6.08 3.31
N ALA A 266 -21.91 5.53 4.51
CA ALA A 266 -21.32 6.26 5.63
C ALA A 266 -19.82 6.56 5.40
N GLY A 267 -19.13 5.77 4.58
CA GLY A 267 -17.75 6.03 4.16
C GLY A 267 -17.63 6.97 2.96
N GLY A 268 -18.73 7.21 2.23
CA GLY A 268 -18.78 8.08 1.06
C GLY A 268 -19.71 7.57 -0.04
N ILE A 269 -20.03 8.43 -1.01
CA ILE A 269 -20.93 8.09 -2.12
C ILE A 269 -20.29 7.08 -3.07
N ASN A 270 -18.98 7.19 -3.30
CA ASN A 270 -18.22 6.19 -4.05
C ASN A 270 -17.65 5.15 -3.08
N THR A 271 -18.30 4.00 -2.97
CA THR A 271 -17.94 2.96 -1.99
C THR A 271 -16.58 2.28 -2.23
N TYR A 272 -15.89 2.60 -3.33
CA TYR A 272 -14.56 2.08 -3.65
C TYR A 272 -13.47 3.13 -3.53
N SER A 273 -13.80 4.42 -3.38
CA SER A 273 -12.78 5.47 -3.34
C SER A 273 -11.88 5.31 -2.13
N TYR A 274 -10.59 5.62 -2.30
CA TYR A 274 -9.67 5.78 -1.18
C TYR A 274 -9.87 7.14 -0.52
N VAL A 275 -9.28 8.19 -1.11
CA VAL A 275 -9.43 9.58 -0.69
C VAL A 275 -9.49 10.48 -1.91
N GLY A 276 -10.02 11.71 -1.76
CA GLY A 276 -10.06 12.69 -2.85
C GLY A 276 -8.68 13.27 -3.20
N ASP A 277 -7.86 13.51 -2.18
CA ASP A 277 -6.48 13.97 -2.31
C ASP A 277 -5.54 13.16 -1.42
N PRO A 278 -4.73 12.23 -1.98
CA PRO A 278 -3.82 11.38 -1.20
C PRO A 278 -2.64 12.14 -0.62
N LEU A 279 -2.45 13.42 -0.93
CA LEU A 279 -1.40 14.24 -0.34
C LEU A 279 -1.74 14.68 1.09
N VAL A 280 -3.02 14.94 1.37
CA VAL A 280 -3.47 15.57 2.61
C VAL A 280 -4.61 14.81 3.29
N TRP A 281 -5.02 13.66 2.75
CA TRP A 281 -6.01 12.79 3.37
C TRP A 281 -5.50 11.36 3.44
N VAL A 282 -5.93 10.66 4.49
CA VAL A 282 -5.63 9.25 4.73
C VAL A 282 -6.90 8.50 5.13
N ASP A 283 -6.90 7.18 5.02
CA ASP A 283 -7.95 6.31 5.55
C ASP A 283 -7.27 5.13 6.29
N PRO A 284 -6.90 5.30 7.57
CA PRO A 284 -6.06 4.33 8.28
C PRO A 284 -6.72 3.00 8.59
N LEU A 285 -8.04 2.91 8.45
CA LEU A 285 -8.79 1.68 8.72
C LEU A 285 -9.34 1.06 7.44
N GLY A 286 -9.32 1.78 6.32
CA GLY A 286 -10.07 1.36 5.15
C GLY A 286 -11.58 1.46 5.35
N LEU A 287 -12.08 2.53 5.99
CA LEU A 287 -13.52 2.75 6.22
C LEU A 287 -13.97 4.20 6.01
N SER A 288 -13.12 5.18 6.35
CA SER A 288 -13.53 6.59 6.34
C SER A 288 -12.31 7.49 6.32
N THR A 289 -12.37 8.52 5.47
CA THR A 289 -11.26 9.42 5.22
C THR A 289 -11.07 10.38 6.39
N LYS A 290 -9.81 10.71 6.66
CA LYS A 290 -9.37 11.69 7.64
C LYS A 290 -8.43 12.69 6.97
N PRO A 291 -8.52 13.99 7.28
CA PRO A 291 -7.53 14.96 6.85
C PRO A 291 -6.22 14.79 7.63
#